data_AF-A0A7S3ZAZ9-F1
#
_entry.id   AF-A0A7S3ZAZ9-F1
#
_cell.length_a   1.000
_cell.length_b   1.000
_cell.length_c   1.000
_cell.angle_alpha   90.00
_cell.angle_beta   90.00
_cell.angle_gamma   90.00
#
_symmetry.space_group_name_H-M   'P 1'
#
loop_
_entity.id
_entity.type
_entity.pdbx_description
1 polymer ?
#
loop_
_entity_poly.entity_id
_entity_poly.type
_entity_poly.pdbx_seq_one_letter_code
_entity_poly.pdbx_strand_id
1 'polypeptide(L)'
;LKLLMAVGVAASIAAALALTHLVGPTQALRTGATLASKPITRSLLSRRGRLGEPAPGLEGRHPELVAFGRRSAKIANRKGAKDALKTKLYTKIGKQVADAVKNGGSDPETNVKLAAIMKQAQTANVPKDIIKRNIEKGASGKANYEQLTYEAYGAGGVGFVIECMTDNPTMAQRDVKQALKKTNGKWAETGSVSFNFAKRGVIRIPADQAEEDQVFEVALDAGADDVVTEDEYIKVLTEVEDFHTVQSALTEAGIAVLGDECGLEMVPTALIDVGEEDGDVNDQILERLLEVEDVDAVYSTM
;
A
#
# COMPACT_ATOMS: atom_id res chain seq x y z
N LEU A 1 26.54 -29.12 49.53
CA LEU A 1 27.64 -28.22 49.96
C LEU A 1 27.24 -26.81 49.50
N LYS A 2 26.42 -26.10 50.29
CA LYS A 2 26.80 -24.91 51.06
C LYS A 2 27.53 -23.86 50.19
N LEU A 3 26.83 -22.81 49.76
CA LEU A 3 26.70 -21.53 50.47
C LEU A 3 27.89 -20.60 50.12
N LEU A 4 27.64 -19.57 49.30
CA LEU A 4 28.20 -18.24 49.55
C LEU A 4 27.38 -17.17 48.83
N MET A 5 26.72 -16.34 49.64
CA MET A 5 26.10 -15.08 49.28
C MET A 5 27.15 -13.96 49.20
N ALA A 6 26.84 -12.95 48.38
CA ALA A 6 26.98 -11.50 48.57
C ALA A 6 28.30 -10.88 49.09
N VAL A 7 28.65 -9.74 48.46
CA VAL A 7 29.45 -8.55 48.89
C VAL A 7 30.32 -8.14 47.69
N GLY A 8 30.35 -6.91 47.17
CA GLY A 8 29.84 -5.64 47.67
C GLY A 8 30.07 -4.49 46.68
N VAL A 9 29.78 -3.31 47.21
CA VAL A 9 29.72 -1.98 46.60
C VAL A 9 31.12 -1.41 46.29
N ALA A 10 31.18 -0.51 45.29
CA ALA A 10 31.93 0.77 45.28
C ALA A 10 32.93 0.99 44.12
N ALA A 11 32.75 2.14 43.45
CA ALA A 11 33.79 3.08 42.97
C ALA A 11 34.69 2.59 41.80
N SER A 12 35.13 3.38 40.81
CA SER A 12 35.40 4.83 40.76
C SER A 12 35.99 5.20 39.37
N ILE A 13 35.90 6.48 38.98
CA ILE A 13 36.92 7.30 38.26
C ILE A 13 37.12 7.00 36.74
N ALA A 14 36.61 7.81 35.81
CA ALA A 14 37.07 9.14 35.35
C ALA A 14 38.27 9.14 34.38
N ALA A 15 38.08 9.73 33.19
CA ALA A 15 39.09 10.49 32.46
C ALA A 15 38.43 11.27 31.29
N ALA A 16 38.08 12.53 31.58
CA ALA A 16 37.86 13.59 30.61
C ALA A 16 38.93 14.68 30.87
N LEU A 17 39.18 15.52 29.86
CA LEU A 17 40.20 16.60 29.77
C LEU A 17 41.63 16.07 29.54
N ALA A 18 42.43 16.59 28.62
CA ALA A 18 42.84 17.97 28.32
C ALA A 18 43.87 17.86 27.15
N LEU A 19 44.31 18.85 26.35
CA LEU A 19 44.16 20.29 26.22
C LEU A 19 44.84 20.65 24.85
N THR A 20 44.30 21.64 24.13
CA THR A 20 44.97 22.84 23.52
C THR A 20 46.51 22.90 23.40
N HIS A 21 47.20 23.59 22.47
CA HIS A 21 46.96 24.85 21.72
C HIS A 21 48.12 25.04 20.70
N LEU A 22 47.93 25.99 19.77
CA LEU A 22 48.85 27.05 19.25
C LEU A 22 48.89 27.10 17.71
N VAL A 23 48.27 28.08 17.03
CA VAL A 23 48.54 29.55 16.86
C VAL A 23 49.16 29.80 15.48
N GLY A 24 48.60 30.79 14.74
CA GLY A 24 48.75 31.06 13.28
C GLY A 24 50.09 31.69 12.85
N PRO A 25 50.16 32.72 11.96
CA PRO A 25 49.17 33.38 11.08
C PRO A 25 49.69 33.67 9.63
N THR A 26 49.07 34.66 8.95
CA THR A 26 49.55 35.56 7.84
C THR A 26 49.30 35.27 6.34
N GLN A 27 48.40 36.09 5.75
CA GLN A 27 48.51 36.99 4.56
C GLN A 27 49.29 36.52 3.29
N ALA A 28 49.00 36.90 2.04
CA ALA A 28 47.99 37.69 1.33
C ALA A 28 48.36 37.67 -0.18
N LEU A 29 47.48 38.22 -1.02
CA LEU A 29 47.71 38.94 -2.31
C LEU A 29 47.44 38.26 -3.67
N ARG A 30 46.52 38.94 -4.38
CA ARG A 30 46.49 39.33 -5.82
C ARG A 30 46.10 38.21 -6.82
N THR A 31 45.33 38.42 -7.89
CA THR A 31 44.77 39.57 -8.66
C THR A 31 43.79 38.93 -9.66
N GLY A 32 42.56 39.40 -9.91
CA GLY A 32 42.24 40.49 -10.85
C GLY A 32 41.74 39.95 -12.22
N ALA A 33 40.46 40.19 -12.57
CA ALA A 33 39.90 40.32 -13.93
C ALA A 33 38.35 40.44 -13.85
N THR A 34 37.79 41.65 -13.73
CA THR A 34 37.18 42.49 -14.78
C THR A 34 35.80 42.06 -15.32
N LEU A 35 34.82 42.92 -15.00
CA LEU A 35 33.46 43.04 -15.55
C LEU A 35 33.47 43.37 -17.06
N ALA A 36 32.45 42.90 -17.79
CA ALA A 36 31.89 43.62 -18.93
C ALA A 36 30.42 43.25 -19.18
N SER A 37 29.59 44.27 -19.35
CA SER A 37 28.13 44.23 -19.43
C SER A 37 27.61 44.80 -20.76
N LYS A 38 26.55 44.17 -21.31
CA LYS A 38 25.53 44.69 -22.28
C LYS A 38 26.02 44.98 -23.73
N PRO A 39 25.14 45.11 -24.76
CA PRO A 39 23.68 45.30 -24.75
C PRO A 39 22.83 44.45 -25.75
N ILE A 40 21.52 44.64 -25.61
CA ILE A 40 20.40 44.15 -26.44
C ILE A 40 20.25 44.99 -27.71
N THR A 41 19.99 44.35 -28.86
CA THR A 41 19.29 44.96 -30.02
C THR A 41 18.36 43.95 -30.72
N ARG A 42 17.27 44.50 -31.26
CA ARG A 42 15.98 43.90 -31.68
C ARG A 42 15.90 43.78 -33.22
N SER A 43 15.28 42.73 -33.75
CA SER A 43 14.73 42.64 -35.13
C SER A 43 13.95 41.31 -35.28
N LEU A 44 12.62 41.29 -35.17
CA LEU A 44 11.57 41.41 -36.20
C LEU A 44 11.54 40.32 -37.31
N LEU A 45 10.41 39.59 -37.25
CA LEU A 45 9.53 39.14 -38.34
C LEU A 45 9.65 37.72 -38.95
N SER A 46 8.51 37.04 -38.78
CA SER A 46 7.85 36.11 -39.69
C SER A 46 8.34 34.65 -39.71
N ARG A 47 7.54 33.79 -39.06
CA ARG A 47 7.13 32.51 -39.64
C ARG A 47 5.74 32.15 -39.08
N ARG A 48 4.76 32.37 -39.94
CA ARG A 48 3.38 31.89 -39.83
C ARG A 48 3.45 30.37 -40.02
N GLY A 49 3.16 29.59 -38.97
CA GLY A 49 3.25 28.13 -38.99
C GLY A 49 2.13 27.51 -38.17
N ARG A 50 1.09 27.06 -38.88
CA ARG A 50 0.06 26.06 -38.57
C ARG A 50 -0.45 25.97 -37.11
N LEU A 51 -1.73 26.30 -36.96
CA LEU A 51 -2.61 25.75 -35.94
C LEU A 51 -2.47 24.21 -35.95
N GLY A 52 -1.88 23.65 -34.91
CA GLY A 52 -1.95 22.22 -34.62
C GLY A 52 -3.28 21.95 -33.91
N GLU A 53 -4.05 21.01 -34.44
CA GLU A 53 -5.21 20.43 -33.78
C GLU A 53 -4.83 19.91 -32.38
N PRO A 54 -5.73 19.98 -31.37
CA PRO A 54 -5.49 19.33 -30.10
C PRO A 54 -5.44 17.81 -30.32
N ALA A 55 -4.36 17.18 -29.85
CA ALA A 55 -4.21 15.73 -29.92
C ALA A 55 -5.38 15.04 -29.18
N PRO A 56 -5.97 13.98 -29.76
CA PRO A 56 -7.06 13.23 -29.13
C PRO A 56 -6.48 12.20 -28.15
N GLY A 57 -7.14 12.02 -27.00
CA GLY A 57 -6.99 10.84 -26.16
C GLY A 57 -6.20 11.04 -24.86
N LEU A 58 -6.88 11.56 -23.83
CA LEU A 58 -6.57 11.25 -22.43
C LEU A 58 -7.81 10.60 -21.81
N GLU A 59 -8.14 9.42 -22.32
CA GLU A 59 -9.12 8.51 -21.69
C GLU A 59 -8.37 7.41 -20.96
N GLY A 60 -8.71 7.24 -19.68
CA GLY A 60 -8.51 6.01 -18.93
C GLY A 60 -7.12 5.79 -18.31
N ARG A 61 -6.91 6.32 -17.11
CA ARG A 61 -5.96 5.73 -16.14
C ARG A 61 -6.74 5.43 -14.87
N HIS A 62 -6.79 4.15 -14.49
CA HIS A 62 -6.92 3.52 -13.16
C HIS A 62 -7.24 2.02 -13.42
N PRO A 63 -6.95 1.07 -12.50
CA PRO A 63 -6.63 1.27 -11.08
C PRO A 63 -5.23 0.85 -10.63
N GLU A 64 -4.78 1.50 -9.57
CA GLU A 64 -3.61 1.15 -8.79
C GLU A 64 -4.05 0.26 -7.62
N LEU A 65 -3.65 -1.00 -7.66
CA LEU A 65 -3.89 -1.96 -6.58
C LEU A 65 -2.57 -2.19 -5.84
N VAL A 66 -2.28 -1.35 -4.86
CA VAL A 66 -1.36 -1.66 -3.75
C VAL A 66 -1.86 -0.92 -2.51
N ALA A 67 -1.93 -1.64 -1.39
CA ALA A 67 -2.47 -1.18 -0.11
C ALA A 67 -1.96 0.21 0.33
N PHE A 68 -2.85 0.95 0.98
CA PHE A 68 -2.74 2.38 1.22
C PHE A 68 -1.96 2.76 2.47
N GLY A 69 -1.01 3.64 2.27
CA GLY A 69 -0.28 4.46 3.22
C GLY A 69 0.64 5.34 2.38
N ARG A 70 0.95 6.57 2.81
CA ARG A 70 1.69 7.61 2.04
C ARG A 70 3.02 7.18 1.40
N ARG A 71 3.50 5.95 1.67
CA ARG A 71 4.73 5.36 1.14
C ARG A 71 4.54 4.18 0.17
N SER A 72 3.32 3.68 -0.06
CA SER A 72 3.12 2.49 -0.90
C SER A 72 2.90 2.76 -2.41
N ALA A 73 2.94 4.02 -2.85
CA ALA A 73 2.77 4.41 -4.27
C ALA A 73 4.00 4.14 -5.17
N LYS A 74 5.14 3.69 -4.62
CA LYS A 74 6.40 3.56 -5.39
C LYS A 74 6.47 2.37 -6.37
N ILE A 75 5.49 1.46 -6.39
CA ILE A 75 5.55 0.25 -7.25
C ILE A 75 5.15 0.54 -8.72
N ALA A 76 4.49 1.67 -9.00
CA ALA A 76 3.82 1.92 -10.29
C ALA A 76 4.75 2.14 -11.52
N ASN A 77 6.05 2.43 -11.32
CA ASN A 77 6.90 2.97 -12.39
C ASN A 77 7.93 2.00 -13.02
N ARG A 78 7.98 0.72 -12.63
CA ARG A 78 8.81 -0.27 -13.36
C ARG A 78 8.05 -0.84 -14.56
N LYS A 79 8.54 -0.59 -15.78
CA LYS A 79 8.01 -1.19 -17.03
C LYS A 79 7.99 -2.72 -16.89
N GLY A 80 6.81 -3.34 -16.83
CA GLY A 80 6.60 -4.78 -16.56
C GLY A 80 5.99 -5.09 -15.18
N ALA A 81 6.09 -4.19 -14.20
CA ALA A 81 5.40 -4.34 -12.90
C ALA A 81 3.89 -4.32 -13.06
N LYS A 82 3.36 -3.51 -13.99
CA LYS A 82 1.91 -3.43 -14.24
C LYS A 82 1.31 -4.75 -14.75
N ASP A 83 2.02 -5.48 -15.59
CA ASP A 83 1.56 -6.78 -16.10
C ASP A 83 1.64 -7.86 -15.02
N ALA A 84 2.69 -7.82 -14.19
CA ALA A 84 2.82 -8.71 -13.03
C ALA A 84 1.70 -8.46 -12.00
N LEU A 85 1.40 -7.20 -11.70
CA LEU A 85 0.30 -6.80 -10.81
C LEU A 85 -1.06 -7.25 -11.35
N LYS A 86 -1.33 -7.05 -12.64
CA LYS A 86 -2.56 -7.55 -13.29
C LYS A 86 -2.67 -9.06 -13.22
N THR A 87 -1.57 -9.76 -13.51
CA THR A 87 -1.54 -11.22 -13.44
C THR A 87 -1.84 -11.71 -12.02
N LYS A 88 -1.27 -11.04 -11.01
CA LYS A 88 -1.54 -11.33 -9.60
C LYS A 88 -3.00 -11.08 -9.22
N LEU A 89 -3.58 -9.96 -9.67
CA LEU A 89 -5.00 -9.67 -9.48
C LEU A 89 -5.90 -10.75 -10.10
N TYR A 90 -5.58 -11.20 -11.31
CA TYR A 90 -6.34 -12.26 -11.98
C TYR A 90 -6.23 -13.59 -11.23
N THR A 91 -5.06 -13.91 -10.69
CA THR A 91 -4.86 -15.08 -9.83
C THR A 91 -5.68 -14.97 -8.56
N LYS A 92 -5.67 -13.82 -7.86
CA LYS A 92 -6.47 -13.57 -6.65
C LYS A 92 -7.97 -13.74 -6.91
N ILE A 93 -8.50 -13.06 -7.93
CA ILE A 93 -9.92 -13.19 -8.33
C ILE A 93 -10.24 -14.64 -8.70
N GLY A 94 -9.35 -15.32 -9.43
CA GLY A 94 -9.51 -16.74 -9.77
C GLY A 94 -9.62 -17.66 -8.54
N LYS A 95 -8.75 -17.47 -7.55
CA LYS A 95 -8.79 -18.21 -6.27
C LYS A 95 -10.12 -17.97 -5.53
N GLN A 96 -10.58 -16.71 -5.49
CA GLN A 96 -11.86 -16.32 -4.88
C GLN A 96 -13.06 -16.95 -5.60
N VAL A 97 -13.06 -16.98 -6.95
CA VAL A 97 -14.10 -17.66 -7.74
C VAL A 97 -14.14 -19.15 -7.39
N ALA A 98 -12.99 -19.82 -7.39
CA ALA A 98 -12.93 -21.26 -7.10
C ALA A 98 -13.45 -21.59 -5.69
N ASP A 99 -13.10 -20.78 -4.69
CA ASP A 99 -13.61 -20.90 -3.31
C ASP A 99 -15.11 -20.64 -3.21
N ALA A 100 -15.60 -19.55 -3.83
CA ALA A 100 -17.02 -19.21 -3.82
C ALA A 100 -17.87 -20.32 -4.46
N VAL A 101 -17.41 -20.89 -5.57
CA VAL A 101 -18.09 -22.00 -6.25
C VAL A 101 -18.10 -23.27 -5.41
N LYS A 102 -17.00 -23.59 -4.73
CA LYS A 102 -16.93 -24.75 -3.83
C LYS A 102 -17.96 -24.66 -2.70
N ASN A 103 -18.14 -23.47 -2.13
CA ASN A 103 -18.97 -23.26 -0.95
C ASN A 103 -20.45 -22.97 -1.27
N GLY A 104 -20.76 -22.41 -2.44
CA GLY A 104 -22.10 -21.92 -2.78
C GLY A 104 -22.63 -22.36 -4.14
N GLY A 105 -21.91 -23.22 -4.88
CA GLY A 105 -22.31 -23.66 -6.22
C GLY A 105 -21.85 -22.72 -7.35
N SER A 106 -21.91 -23.23 -8.58
CA SER A 106 -21.35 -22.58 -9.78
C SER A 106 -22.24 -21.53 -10.45
N ASP A 107 -23.44 -21.31 -9.90
CA ASP A 107 -24.43 -20.41 -10.48
C ASP A 107 -24.42 -19.05 -9.76
N PRO A 108 -24.05 -17.96 -10.46
CA PRO A 108 -24.02 -16.62 -9.87
C PRO A 108 -25.38 -16.10 -9.42
N GLU A 109 -26.51 -16.59 -9.95
CA GLU A 109 -27.84 -16.14 -9.54
C GLU A 109 -28.23 -16.64 -8.14
N THR A 110 -27.75 -17.84 -7.79
CA THR A 110 -28.01 -18.46 -6.48
C THR A 110 -26.88 -18.21 -5.47
N ASN A 111 -25.68 -17.88 -5.94
CA ASN A 111 -24.50 -17.62 -5.12
C ASN A 111 -24.13 -16.14 -5.10
N VAL A 112 -24.62 -15.41 -4.09
CA VAL A 112 -24.38 -13.96 -3.91
C VAL A 112 -22.88 -13.62 -3.86
N LYS A 113 -22.06 -14.45 -3.18
CA LYS A 113 -20.60 -14.25 -3.09
C LYS A 113 -19.96 -14.35 -4.47
N LEU A 114 -20.36 -15.33 -5.28
CA LEU A 114 -19.88 -15.48 -6.66
C LEU A 114 -20.32 -14.28 -7.52
N ALA A 115 -21.56 -13.80 -7.38
CA ALA A 115 -22.06 -12.65 -8.14
C ALA A 115 -21.22 -11.38 -7.88
N ALA A 116 -20.89 -11.11 -6.60
CA ALA A 116 -20.04 -9.99 -6.22
C ALA A 116 -18.61 -10.11 -6.82
N ILE A 117 -18.00 -11.31 -6.74
CA ILE A 117 -16.68 -11.56 -7.32
C ILE A 117 -16.72 -11.45 -8.85
N MET A 118 -17.80 -11.88 -9.50
CA MET A 118 -17.97 -11.74 -10.96
C MET A 118 -18.06 -10.28 -11.39
N LYS A 119 -18.74 -9.43 -10.61
CA LYS A 119 -18.76 -7.97 -10.83
C LYS A 119 -17.35 -7.39 -10.71
N GLN A 120 -16.61 -7.78 -9.67
CA GLN A 120 -15.21 -7.36 -9.50
C GLN A 120 -14.32 -7.84 -10.66
N ALA A 121 -14.49 -9.07 -11.12
CA ALA A 121 -13.77 -9.63 -12.26
C ALA A 121 -14.04 -8.86 -13.55
N GLN A 122 -15.26 -8.38 -13.74
CA GLN A 122 -15.64 -7.55 -14.88
C GLN A 122 -14.96 -6.17 -14.81
N THR A 123 -15.00 -5.49 -13.66
CA THR A 123 -14.32 -4.19 -13.46
C THR A 123 -12.81 -4.32 -13.68
N ALA A 124 -12.19 -5.39 -13.17
CA ALA A 124 -10.77 -5.67 -13.32
C ALA A 124 -10.38 -6.19 -14.73
N ASN A 125 -11.34 -6.35 -15.66
CA ASN A 125 -11.13 -6.89 -17.01
C ASN A 125 -10.45 -8.27 -17.02
N VAL A 126 -10.83 -9.15 -16.09
CA VAL A 126 -10.29 -10.52 -16.00
C VAL A 126 -10.70 -11.31 -17.25
N PRO A 127 -9.76 -12.00 -17.93
CA PRO A 127 -10.06 -12.88 -19.04
C PRO A 127 -11.08 -13.98 -18.69
N LYS A 128 -12.07 -14.20 -19.57
CA LYS A 128 -13.18 -15.14 -19.34
C LYS A 128 -12.73 -16.59 -19.16
N ASP A 129 -11.61 -16.97 -19.78
CA ASP A 129 -10.98 -18.29 -19.64
C ASP A 129 -10.46 -18.53 -18.22
N ILE A 130 -9.89 -17.51 -17.57
CA ILE A 130 -9.46 -17.59 -16.16
C ILE A 130 -10.67 -17.83 -15.26
N ILE A 131 -11.76 -17.10 -15.47
CA ILE A 131 -13.00 -17.26 -14.71
C ILE A 131 -13.55 -18.68 -14.91
N LYS A 132 -13.72 -19.12 -16.16
CA LYS A 132 -14.27 -20.44 -16.49
C LYS A 132 -13.44 -21.58 -15.87
N ARG A 133 -12.11 -21.51 -15.98
CA ARG A 133 -11.19 -22.50 -15.40
C ARG A 133 -11.36 -22.62 -13.88
N ASN A 134 -11.52 -21.49 -13.19
CA ASN A 134 -11.67 -21.48 -11.74
C ASN A 134 -13.06 -21.92 -11.27
N ILE A 135 -14.12 -21.65 -12.05
CA ILE A 135 -15.46 -22.24 -11.83
C ILE A 135 -15.39 -23.76 -11.93
N GLU A 136 -14.77 -24.30 -12.99
CA GLU A 136 -14.59 -25.75 -13.16
C GLU A 136 -13.75 -26.36 -12.02
N LYS A 137 -12.66 -25.68 -11.60
CA LYS A 137 -11.84 -26.11 -10.45
C LYS A 137 -12.67 -26.17 -9.16
N GLY A 138 -13.44 -25.13 -8.88
CA GLY A 138 -14.34 -25.07 -7.71
C GLY A 138 -15.41 -26.16 -7.74
N ALA A 139 -16.09 -26.34 -8.87
CA ALA A 139 -17.15 -27.35 -9.05
C ALA A 139 -16.63 -28.78 -8.92
N SER A 140 -15.37 -29.03 -9.29
CA SER A 140 -14.73 -30.35 -9.14
C SER A 140 -14.36 -30.71 -7.69
N GLY A 141 -14.53 -29.79 -6.74
CA GLY A 141 -14.14 -29.97 -5.33
C GLY A 141 -12.62 -30.00 -5.09
N LYS A 142 -11.80 -29.83 -6.16
CA LYS A 142 -10.34 -29.85 -6.10
C LYS A 142 -9.73 -28.51 -5.64
N ALA A 143 -10.53 -27.46 -5.51
CA ALA A 143 -10.09 -26.22 -4.88
C ALA A 143 -9.99 -26.43 -3.36
N ASN A 144 -8.80 -26.30 -2.78
CA ASN A 144 -8.63 -26.29 -1.32
C ASN A 144 -7.90 -25.03 -0.88
N TYR A 145 -8.44 -23.87 -1.26
CA TYR A 145 -7.88 -22.60 -0.85
C TYR A 145 -8.29 -22.31 0.59
N GLU A 146 -7.32 -21.90 1.40
CA GLU A 146 -7.50 -21.46 2.78
C GLU A 146 -6.96 -20.04 2.90
N GLN A 147 -7.66 -19.21 3.69
CA GLN A 147 -7.19 -17.87 4.04
C GLN A 147 -6.33 -17.95 5.29
N LEU A 148 -5.11 -17.40 5.19
CA LEU A 148 -4.13 -17.41 6.26
C LEU A 148 -3.65 -15.99 6.49
N THR A 149 -3.52 -15.61 7.76
CA THR A 149 -2.90 -14.34 8.14
C THR A 149 -1.58 -14.62 8.83
N TYR A 150 -0.51 -14.01 8.32
CA TYR A 150 0.80 -13.99 8.94
C TYR A 150 1.13 -12.62 9.45
N GLU A 151 2.02 -12.56 10.43
CA GLU A 151 2.41 -11.33 11.10
C GLU A 151 3.93 -11.21 11.11
N ALA A 152 4.41 -9.98 10.97
CA ALA A 152 5.84 -9.70 10.94
C ALA A 152 6.16 -8.31 11.50
N TYR A 153 7.41 -8.11 11.89
CA TYR A 153 7.97 -6.81 12.25
C TYR A 153 9.06 -6.40 11.26
N GLY A 154 9.07 -5.12 10.90
CA GLY A 154 10.13 -4.48 10.13
C GLY A 154 11.10 -3.68 10.98
N ALA A 155 11.80 -2.77 10.31
CA ALA A 155 12.66 -1.79 10.93
C ALA A 155 11.84 -0.73 11.69
N GLY A 156 12.42 -0.12 12.72
CA GLY A 156 11.73 0.87 13.56
C GLY A 156 10.55 0.34 14.39
N GLY A 157 10.29 -0.98 14.40
CA GLY A 157 9.14 -1.56 15.10
C GLY A 157 7.83 -1.57 14.31
N VAL A 158 7.88 -1.26 13.00
CA VAL A 158 6.70 -1.33 12.12
C VAL A 158 6.14 -2.74 12.08
N GLY A 159 4.84 -2.87 12.35
CA GLY A 159 4.11 -4.12 12.24
C GLY A 159 3.58 -4.33 10.83
N PHE A 160 3.62 -5.57 10.35
CA PHE A 160 3.03 -6.02 9.10
C PHE A 160 2.00 -7.13 9.35
N VAL A 161 0.82 -6.98 8.74
CA VAL A 161 -0.21 -8.03 8.61
C VAL A 161 -0.23 -8.48 7.15
N ILE A 162 -0.06 -9.78 6.92
CA ILE A 162 0.10 -10.37 5.60
C ILE A 162 -1.05 -11.36 5.40
N GLU A 163 -1.99 -11.02 4.53
CA GLU A 163 -3.11 -11.90 4.18
C GLU A 163 -2.74 -12.74 2.96
N CYS A 164 -2.97 -14.05 3.07
CA CYS A 164 -2.68 -15.02 2.03
C CYS A 164 -3.91 -15.87 1.72
N MET A 165 -4.06 -16.28 0.45
CA MET A 165 -4.99 -17.32 0.02
C MET A 165 -4.24 -18.37 -0.78
N THR A 166 -4.17 -19.59 -0.25
CA THR A 166 -3.31 -20.65 -0.79
C THR A 166 -3.96 -22.02 -0.67
N ASP A 167 -3.64 -22.93 -1.59
CA ASP A 167 -3.96 -24.35 -1.46
C ASP A 167 -2.79 -25.17 -0.88
N ASN A 168 -1.72 -24.49 -0.46
CA ASN A 168 -0.56 -25.09 0.20
C ASN A 168 -0.01 -24.17 1.31
N PRO A 169 -0.58 -24.24 2.54
CA PRO A 169 -0.16 -23.41 3.68
C PRO A 169 1.35 -23.46 3.97
N THR A 170 1.96 -24.65 3.86
CA THR A 170 3.38 -24.87 4.13
C THR A 170 4.28 -24.13 3.14
N MET A 171 3.90 -24.11 1.86
CA MET A 171 4.62 -23.36 0.82
C MET A 171 4.47 -21.86 1.04
N ALA A 172 3.24 -21.37 1.26
CA ALA A 172 2.99 -19.96 1.51
C ALA A 172 3.79 -19.44 2.72
N GLN A 173 3.79 -20.19 3.84
CA GLN A 173 4.57 -19.81 5.02
C GLN A 173 6.07 -19.73 4.71
N ARG A 174 6.61 -20.72 3.99
CA ARG A 174 8.03 -20.76 3.62
C ARG A 174 8.40 -19.55 2.75
N ASP A 175 7.57 -19.24 1.76
CA ASP A 175 7.85 -18.19 0.79
C ASP A 175 7.76 -16.79 1.44
N VAL A 176 6.78 -16.58 2.33
CA VAL A 176 6.70 -15.37 3.18
C VAL A 176 7.93 -15.25 4.10
N LYS A 177 8.32 -16.33 4.81
CA LYS A 177 9.53 -16.33 5.64
C LYS A 177 10.79 -16.01 4.83
N GLN A 178 10.87 -16.52 3.60
CA GLN A 178 11.99 -16.24 2.71
C GLN A 178 12.01 -14.76 2.26
N ALA A 179 10.84 -14.18 1.96
CA ALA A 179 10.71 -12.77 1.61
C ALA A 179 11.20 -11.87 2.76
N LEU A 180 10.75 -12.13 3.99
CA LEU A 180 11.18 -11.41 5.20
C LEU A 180 12.69 -11.56 5.45
N LYS A 181 13.23 -12.78 5.36
CA LYS A 181 14.65 -13.04 5.61
C LYS A 181 15.57 -12.28 4.63
N LYS A 182 15.14 -12.07 3.38
CA LYS A 182 15.91 -11.32 2.37
C LYS A 182 15.93 -9.81 2.61
N THR A 183 14.96 -9.30 3.36
CA THR A 183 14.69 -7.86 3.55
C THR A 183 14.85 -7.43 5.01
N ASN A 184 15.44 -8.28 5.85
CA ASN A 184 15.66 -8.05 7.28
C ASN A 184 14.38 -7.89 8.11
N GLY A 185 13.23 -8.35 7.59
CA GLY A 185 11.99 -8.48 8.34
C GLY A 185 12.03 -9.70 9.29
N LYS A 186 11.24 -9.62 10.37
CA LYS A 186 11.18 -10.64 11.42
C LYS A 186 9.78 -11.26 11.47
N TRP A 187 9.72 -12.59 11.49
CA TRP A 187 8.47 -13.30 11.71
C TRP A 187 7.91 -13.01 13.10
N ALA A 188 6.59 -12.85 13.21
CA ALA A 188 5.89 -12.71 14.48
C ALA A 188 4.88 -13.85 14.69
N GLU A 189 4.60 -14.17 15.95
CA GLU A 189 3.54 -15.13 16.30
C GLU A 189 2.16 -14.49 16.09
N THR A 190 1.14 -15.29 15.80
CA THR A 190 -0.24 -14.80 15.63
C THR A 190 -0.69 -14.00 16.84
N GLY A 191 -1.24 -12.80 16.61
CA GLY A 191 -1.69 -11.87 17.65
C GLY A 191 -0.64 -10.85 18.08
N SER A 192 0.59 -10.94 17.59
CA SER A 192 1.68 -10.03 17.98
C SER A 192 1.57 -8.63 17.37
N VAL A 193 0.86 -8.48 16.26
CA VAL A 193 0.79 -7.26 15.44
C VAL A 193 -0.66 -6.92 15.14
N SER A 194 -1.49 -7.92 14.90
CA SER A 194 -2.90 -7.75 14.51
C SER A 194 -3.73 -6.94 15.51
N PHE A 195 -3.35 -6.89 16.79
CA PHE A 195 -4.00 -6.05 17.80
C PHE A 195 -3.89 -4.54 17.49
N ASN A 196 -2.92 -4.12 16.69
CA ASN A 196 -2.75 -2.73 16.26
C ASN A 196 -3.62 -2.37 15.05
N PHE A 197 -4.42 -3.30 14.52
CA PHE A 197 -5.23 -3.08 13.33
C PHE A 197 -6.72 -3.33 13.64
N ALA A 198 -7.58 -2.55 12.99
CA ALA A 198 -9.01 -2.76 12.95
C ALA A 198 -9.43 -3.05 11.52
N LYS A 199 -10.32 -4.04 11.32
CA LYS A 199 -10.91 -4.29 10.02
C LYS A 199 -12.00 -3.24 9.77
N ARG A 200 -11.85 -2.43 8.73
CA ARG A 200 -12.77 -1.33 8.40
C ARG A 200 -13.11 -1.32 6.93
N GLY A 201 -14.27 -0.77 6.59
CA GLY A 201 -14.56 -0.41 5.21
C GLY A 201 -13.82 0.87 4.85
N VAL A 202 -13.13 0.86 3.71
CA VAL A 202 -12.37 1.98 3.19
C VAL A 202 -12.93 2.36 1.83
N ILE A 203 -13.43 3.58 1.71
CA ILE A 203 -13.94 4.16 0.48
C ILE A 203 -13.01 5.29 0.06
N ARG A 204 -12.65 5.33 -1.21
CA ARG A 204 -11.67 6.29 -1.74
C ARG A 204 -12.30 7.12 -2.83
N ILE A 205 -12.08 8.42 -2.75
CA ILE A 205 -12.63 9.41 -3.67
C ILE A 205 -11.46 10.23 -4.19
N PRO A 206 -11.29 10.45 -5.50
CA PRO A 206 -10.23 11.30 -6.02
C PRO A 206 -10.39 12.73 -5.48
N ALA A 207 -9.32 13.30 -4.91
CA ALA A 207 -9.38 14.62 -4.29
C ALA A 207 -9.70 15.74 -5.31
N ASP A 208 -9.46 15.49 -6.60
CA ASP A 208 -9.76 16.42 -7.70
C ASP A 208 -11.21 16.34 -8.20
N GLN A 209 -11.99 15.35 -7.75
CA GLN A 209 -13.35 15.06 -8.23
C GLN A 209 -14.43 15.27 -7.18
N ALA A 210 -14.07 15.63 -5.95
CA ALA A 210 -15.02 15.89 -4.90
C ALA A 210 -14.58 17.06 -4.02
N GLU A 211 -15.57 17.78 -3.49
CA GLU A 211 -15.36 18.84 -2.52
C GLU A 211 -15.34 18.21 -1.11
N GLU A 212 -14.34 18.57 -0.31
CA GLU A 212 -14.04 17.90 0.97
C GLU A 212 -15.20 18.04 1.97
N ASP A 213 -15.76 19.25 2.10
CA ASP A 213 -16.85 19.50 3.03
C ASP A 213 -18.10 18.68 2.64
N GLN A 214 -18.42 18.61 1.34
CA GLN A 214 -19.52 17.79 0.84
C GLN A 214 -19.31 16.29 1.12
N VAL A 215 -18.10 15.77 0.90
CA VAL A 215 -17.80 14.35 1.20
C VAL A 215 -17.95 14.09 2.68
N PHE A 216 -17.44 14.99 3.53
CA PHE A 216 -17.52 14.88 4.98
C PHE A 216 -18.97 14.84 5.47
N GLU A 217 -19.81 15.76 5.01
CA GLU A 217 -21.23 15.83 5.39
C GLU A 217 -21.99 14.56 4.98
N VAL A 218 -21.90 14.16 3.71
CA VAL A 218 -22.62 12.98 3.19
C VAL A 218 -22.14 11.69 3.85
N ALA A 219 -20.82 11.54 4.05
CA ALA A 219 -20.25 10.35 4.64
C ALA A 219 -20.69 10.17 6.10
N LEU A 220 -20.62 11.23 6.91
CA LEU A 220 -21.01 11.17 8.31
C LEU A 220 -22.51 10.91 8.49
N ASP A 221 -23.36 11.57 7.70
CA ASP A 221 -24.81 11.34 7.74
C ASP A 221 -25.18 9.89 7.37
N ALA A 222 -24.36 9.24 6.54
CA ALA A 222 -24.53 7.85 6.14
C ALA A 222 -23.92 6.83 7.12
N GLY A 223 -23.23 7.28 8.17
CA GLY A 223 -22.63 6.41 9.20
C GLY A 223 -21.13 6.13 9.02
N ALA A 224 -20.38 7.02 8.37
CA ALA A 224 -18.92 6.92 8.35
C ALA A 224 -18.31 7.16 9.75
N ASP A 225 -17.24 6.44 10.06
CA ASP A 225 -16.49 6.60 11.30
C ASP A 225 -15.55 7.82 11.24
N ASP A 226 -14.92 8.02 10.09
CA ASP A 226 -13.89 9.04 9.91
C ASP A 226 -13.71 9.39 8.42
N VAL A 227 -13.21 10.59 8.16
CA VAL A 227 -12.88 11.06 6.81
C VAL A 227 -11.50 11.71 6.87
N VAL A 228 -10.57 11.15 6.10
CA VAL A 228 -9.16 11.53 6.08
C VAL A 228 -8.78 12.02 4.68
N THR A 229 -8.40 13.28 4.59
CA THR A 229 -7.94 13.87 3.34
C THR A 229 -6.44 13.60 3.14
N GLU A 230 -6.09 13.03 2.00
CA GLU A 230 -4.72 12.81 1.54
C GLU A 230 -4.49 13.54 0.21
N ASP A 231 -3.23 13.58 -0.27
CA ASP A 231 -2.86 14.45 -1.40
C ASP A 231 -3.59 14.11 -2.71
N GLU A 232 -3.88 12.82 -2.96
CA GLU A 232 -4.50 12.34 -4.19
C GLU A 232 -5.97 11.89 -4.01
N TYR A 233 -6.38 11.60 -2.77
CA TYR A 233 -7.70 11.06 -2.48
C TYR A 233 -8.20 11.45 -1.09
N ILE A 234 -9.52 11.49 -0.95
CA ILE A 234 -10.22 11.54 0.32
C ILE A 234 -10.58 10.10 0.69
N LYS A 235 -10.21 9.69 1.90
CA LYS A 235 -10.45 8.35 2.43
C LYS A 235 -11.56 8.41 3.47
N VAL A 236 -12.67 7.73 3.20
CA VAL A 236 -13.78 7.56 4.14
C VAL A 236 -13.65 6.20 4.81
N LEU A 237 -13.56 6.19 6.13
CA LEU A 237 -13.50 4.99 6.97
C LEU A 237 -14.88 4.70 7.54
N THR A 238 -15.21 3.41 7.61
CA THR A 238 -16.51 2.92 8.06
C THR A 238 -16.33 1.65 8.87
N GLU A 239 -17.28 1.36 9.76
CA GLU A 239 -17.44 0.00 10.27
C GLU A 239 -17.79 -0.96 9.13
N VAL A 240 -17.46 -2.25 9.30
CA VAL A 240 -17.63 -3.26 8.23
C VAL A 240 -19.09 -3.38 7.77
N GLU A 241 -20.04 -3.17 8.70
CA GLU A 241 -21.47 -3.28 8.45
C GLU A 241 -22.02 -2.11 7.64
N ASP A 242 -21.42 -0.92 7.78
CA ASP A 242 -21.88 0.33 7.16
C ASP A 242 -21.25 0.61 5.80
N PHE A 243 -20.18 -0.11 5.42
CA PHE A 243 -19.44 0.08 4.18
C PHE A 243 -20.35 0.25 2.93
N HIS A 244 -21.31 -0.64 2.74
CA HIS A 244 -22.19 -0.59 1.57
C HIS A 244 -23.19 0.57 1.63
N THR A 245 -23.66 0.92 2.83
CA THR A 245 -24.59 2.04 3.06
C THR A 245 -23.90 3.36 2.70
N VAL A 246 -22.70 3.59 3.26
CA VAL A 246 -21.92 4.80 3.02
C VAL A 246 -21.48 4.90 1.55
N GLN A 247 -21.01 3.80 0.95
CA GLN A 247 -20.64 3.78 -0.47
C GLN A 247 -21.81 4.15 -1.38
N SER A 248 -23.02 3.65 -1.07
CA SER A 248 -24.21 3.94 -1.85
C SER A 248 -24.63 5.39 -1.69
N ALA A 249 -24.63 5.93 -0.46
CA ALA A 249 -24.98 7.32 -0.19
C ALA A 249 -24.06 8.32 -0.94
N LEU A 250 -22.74 8.08 -0.93
CA LEU A 250 -21.78 8.88 -1.68
C LEU A 250 -22.06 8.83 -3.20
N THR A 251 -22.33 7.64 -3.73
CA THR A 251 -22.64 7.46 -5.15
C THR A 251 -23.95 8.16 -5.54
N GLU A 252 -24.98 8.07 -4.69
CA GLU A 252 -26.29 8.73 -4.90
C GLU A 252 -26.21 10.26 -4.81
N ALA A 253 -25.30 10.78 -3.99
CA ALA A 253 -24.97 12.20 -3.92
C ALA A 253 -24.18 12.71 -5.14
N GLY A 254 -23.85 11.84 -6.09
CA GLY A 254 -23.10 12.16 -7.29
C GLY A 254 -21.58 12.23 -7.08
N ILE A 255 -21.07 11.73 -5.96
CA ILE A 255 -19.64 11.69 -5.65
C ILE A 255 -19.04 10.44 -6.29
N ALA A 256 -18.07 10.64 -7.20
CA ALA A 256 -17.41 9.55 -7.89
C ALA A 256 -16.40 8.85 -6.97
N VAL A 257 -16.71 7.62 -6.57
CA VAL A 257 -15.80 6.76 -5.79
C VAL A 257 -14.88 5.95 -6.72
N LEU A 258 -13.65 5.70 -6.28
CA LEU A 258 -12.74 4.73 -6.89
C LEU A 258 -13.18 3.31 -6.53
N GLY A 259 -14.27 2.85 -7.14
CA GLY A 259 -14.99 1.63 -6.70
C GLY A 259 -14.14 0.36 -6.67
N ASP A 260 -13.13 0.25 -7.54
CA ASP A 260 -12.13 -0.81 -7.61
C ASP A 260 -11.03 -0.74 -6.54
N GLU A 261 -10.88 0.43 -5.91
CA GLU A 261 -9.98 0.69 -4.79
C GLU A 261 -10.77 0.83 -3.46
N CYS A 262 -12.06 0.51 -3.44
CA CYS A 262 -12.88 0.47 -2.21
C CYS A 262 -13.01 -0.97 -1.70
N GLY A 263 -12.97 -1.17 -0.38
CA GLY A 263 -13.16 -2.49 0.18
C GLY A 263 -12.95 -2.57 1.69
N LEU A 264 -12.98 -3.79 2.21
CA LEU A 264 -12.66 -4.06 3.60
C LEU A 264 -11.16 -4.28 3.76
N GLU A 265 -10.52 -3.49 4.61
CA GLU A 265 -9.07 -3.48 4.81
C GLU A 265 -8.71 -3.49 6.29
N MET A 266 -7.46 -3.88 6.60
CA MET A 266 -6.91 -3.73 7.93
C MET A 266 -6.29 -2.34 8.07
N VAL A 267 -6.92 -1.49 8.87
CA VAL A 267 -6.49 -0.11 9.12
C VAL A 267 -5.74 -0.05 10.46
N PRO A 268 -4.51 0.48 10.50
CA PRO A 268 -3.79 0.69 11.75
C PRO A 268 -4.55 1.62 12.70
N THR A 269 -4.64 1.22 13.97
CA THR A 269 -5.18 2.05 15.07
C THR A 269 -4.24 3.19 15.44
N ALA A 270 -2.94 3.01 15.23
CA ALA A 270 -1.92 4.03 15.37
C ALA A 270 -0.81 3.79 14.34
N LEU A 271 -0.30 4.87 13.76
CA LEU A 271 0.86 4.85 12.87
C LEU A 271 2.15 5.05 13.67
N ILE A 272 3.22 4.42 13.19
CA ILE A 272 4.57 4.51 13.74
C ILE A 272 5.39 5.37 12.79
N ASP A 273 5.85 6.50 13.30
CA ASP A 273 6.76 7.36 12.56
C ASP A 273 8.16 6.72 12.53
N VAL A 274 8.70 6.56 11.33
CA VAL A 274 10.03 5.98 11.11
C VAL A 274 10.89 6.93 10.29
N GLY A 275 12.19 6.95 10.60
CA GLY A 275 13.18 7.68 9.82
C GLY A 275 13.31 7.13 8.39
N GLU A 276 13.96 7.91 7.52
CA GLU A 276 14.09 7.58 6.09
C GLU A 276 14.76 6.21 5.85
N GLU A 277 15.84 5.89 6.59
CA GLU A 277 16.55 4.62 6.46
C GLU A 277 15.67 3.41 6.83
N ASP A 278 14.97 3.47 7.97
CA ASP A 278 14.04 2.41 8.39
C ASP A 278 12.84 2.33 7.44
N GLY A 279 12.36 3.48 6.93
CA GLY A 279 11.31 3.56 5.92
C GLY A 279 11.67 2.84 4.63
N ASP A 280 12.86 3.08 4.09
CA ASP A 280 13.34 2.42 2.87
C ASP A 280 13.49 0.90 3.03
N VAL A 281 13.86 0.42 4.22
CA VAL A 281 13.90 -1.01 4.54
C VAL A 281 12.48 -1.59 4.59
N ASN A 282 11.55 -0.88 5.22
CA ASN A 282 10.15 -1.30 5.32
C ASN A 282 9.45 -1.31 3.96
N ASP A 283 9.73 -0.34 3.09
CA ASP A 283 9.26 -0.31 1.70
C ASP A 283 9.76 -1.56 0.94
N GLN A 284 11.03 -1.94 1.12
CA GLN A 284 11.58 -3.17 0.51
C GLN A 284 10.93 -4.45 1.05
N ILE A 285 10.64 -4.51 2.36
CA ILE A 285 9.90 -5.63 2.96
C ILE A 285 8.52 -5.75 2.29
N LEU A 286 7.79 -4.64 2.21
CA LEU A 286 6.47 -4.56 1.61
C LEU A 286 6.49 -5.02 0.14
N GLU A 287 7.38 -4.45 -0.68
CA GLU A 287 7.57 -4.84 -2.08
C GLU A 287 7.82 -6.35 -2.21
N ARG A 288 8.70 -6.90 -1.37
CA ARG A 288 9.08 -8.32 -1.46
C ARG A 288 7.97 -9.27 -1.05
N LEU A 289 7.17 -8.89 -0.05
CA LEU A 289 5.99 -9.64 0.36
C LEU A 289 4.92 -9.61 -0.74
N LEU A 290 4.73 -8.47 -1.39
CA LEU A 290 3.80 -8.33 -2.52
C LEU A 290 4.26 -9.08 -3.78
N GLU A 291 5.53 -9.49 -3.89
CA GLU A 291 5.97 -10.40 -4.95
C GLU A 291 5.63 -11.88 -4.69
N VAL A 292 5.25 -12.25 -3.47
CA VAL A 292 4.87 -13.63 -3.15
C VAL A 292 3.51 -13.93 -3.77
N GLU A 293 3.42 -15.04 -4.52
CA GLU A 293 2.23 -15.43 -5.29
C GLU A 293 0.98 -15.62 -4.42
N ASP A 294 1.16 -16.19 -3.22
CA ASP A 294 0.07 -16.50 -2.30
C ASP A 294 -0.33 -15.34 -1.38
N VAL A 295 0.42 -14.23 -1.40
CA VAL A 295 0.08 -13.03 -0.62
C VAL A 295 -0.94 -12.20 -1.38
N ASP A 296 -2.11 -11.97 -0.80
CA ASP A 296 -3.19 -11.19 -1.42
C ASP A 296 -3.21 -9.73 -1.01
N ALA A 297 -2.74 -9.44 0.21
CA ALA A 297 -2.65 -8.10 0.77
C ALA A 297 -1.57 -8.05 1.85
N VAL A 298 -0.96 -6.88 2.02
CA VAL A 298 -0.02 -6.58 3.10
C VAL A 298 -0.40 -5.22 3.66
N TYR A 299 -0.57 -5.13 4.96
CA TYR A 299 -0.88 -3.89 5.68
C TYR A 299 0.25 -3.59 6.65
N SER A 300 0.60 -2.32 6.81
CA SER A 300 1.69 -1.88 7.69
C SER A 300 1.26 -0.76 8.62
N THR A 301 1.91 -0.64 9.79
CA THR A 301 1.69 0.45 10.75
C THR A 301 2.58 1.67 10.50
N MET A 302 2.95 1.98 9.26
CA MET A 302 3.93 3.03 8.88
C MET A 302 3.30 4.12 8.02
#